data_AF-D6TZX1-F1
#
_entry.id   AF-D6TZX1-F1
#
_cell.length_a   1.000
_cell.length_b   1.000
_cell.length_c   1.000
_cell.angle_alpha   90.00
_cell.angle_beta   90.00
_cell.angle_gamma   90.00
#
_symmetry.space_group_name_H-M   'P 1'
#
loop_
_entity.id
_entity.type
_entity.pdbx_description
1 polymer ?
#
loop_
_entity_poly.entity_id
_entity_poly.type
_entity_poly.pdbx_seq_one_letter_code
_entity_poly.pdbx_strand_id
1 'polypeptide(L)'
;MGYTTWFTGHLKFDKPLAPPHLTYLRAFNEMPHVYWDVELIKDVPDPIREAVGLPLGENGCYFTGEGFRSRYSFTGCVYRGAPDPGYL
;
A
#
# COMPACT_ATOMS: atom_id res chain seq x y z
N MET A 1 -15.70 -5.60 20.47
CA MET A 1 -15.07 -6.93 20.63
C MET A 1 -13.61 -6.79 20.23
N GLY A 2 -12.69 -6.69 21.20
CA GLY A 2 -11.27 -6.47 20.92
C GLY A 2 -10.50 -7.78 20.97
N TYR A 3 -9.84 -8.14 19.88
CA TYR A 3 -8.85 -9.22 19.85
C TYR A 3 -7.50 -8.63 19.48
N THR A 4 -6.49 -8.93 20.29
CA THR A 4 -5.10 -8.57 20.00
C THR A 4 -4.51 -9.67 19.14
N THR A 5 -4.16 -9.34 17.90
CA THR A 5 -3.49 -10.29 17.00
C THR A 5 -2.00 -10.02 17.04
N TRP A 6 -1.21 -11.07 17.25
CA TRP A 6 0.24 -11.02 17.21
C TRP A 6 0.72 -11.67 15.92
N PHE A 7 1.63 -11.01 15.22
CA PHE A 7 2.30 -11.57 14.06
C PHE A 7 3.75 -11.82 14.42
N THR A 8 4.25 -13.01 14.09
CA THR A 8 5.67 -13.36 14.22
C THR A 8 6.20 -13.70 12.83
N GLY A 9 7.38 -13.19 12.49
CA GLY A 9 7.98 -13.38 11.18
C GLY A 9 9.43 -12.94 11.18
N HIS A 10 10.24 -13.56 10.33
CA HIS A 10 11.63 -13.21 10.11
C HIS A 10 11.86 -12.97 8.62
N LEU A 11 12.31 -11.77 8.28
CA LEU A 11 12.70 -11.41 6.92
C LEU A 11 14.21 -11.56 6.80
N LYS A 12 14.66 -12.54 6.00
CA LYS A 12 16.09 -12.74 5.70
C LYS A 12 16.35 -12.33 4.26
N PHE A 13 17.37 -11.49 4.07
CA PHE A 13 17.84 -11.11 2.75
C PHE A 13 19.15 -11.83 2.45
N ASP A 14 19.25 -12.45 1.28
CA ASP A 14 20.49 -13.07 0.79
C ASP A 14 21.40 -12.06 0.07
N LYS A 15 20.88 -10.85 -0.20
CA LYS A 15 21.59 -9.75 -0.88
C LYS A 15 21.46 -8.47 -0.09
N PRO A 16 22.48 -7.58 -0.12
CA PRO A 16 22.40 -6.29 0.53
C PRO A 16 21.27 -5.45 -0.10
N LEU A 17 20.45 -4.83 0.76
CA LEU A 17 19.44 -3.88 0.32
C LEU A 17 20.13 -2.62 -0.21
N ALA A 18 19.85 -2.27 -1.46
CA ALA A 18 20.23 -0.99 -2.00
C ALA A 18 19.48 0.15 -1.26
N PRO A 19 20.05 1.36 -1.16
CA PRO A 19 19.40 2.49 -0.53
C PRO A 19 17.95 2.76 -1.01
N PRO A 20 17.61 2.64 -2.32
CA PRO A 20 16.22 2.80 -2.79
C PRO A 20 15.25 1.79 -2.19
N HIS A 21 15.68 0.53 -2.02
CA HIS A 21 14.84 -0.51 -1.40
C HIS A 21 14.53 -0.18 0.07
N LEU A 22 15.51 0.35 0.81
CA LEU A 22 15.30 0.77 2.19
C LEU A 22 14.30 1.93 2.28
N THR A 23 14.41 2.91 1.38
CA THR A 23 13.48 4.05 1.28
C THR A 23 12.06 3.57 0.99
N TYR A 24 11.90 2.65 0.05
CA TYR A 24 10.61 2.04 -0.27
C TYR A 24 10.00 1.33 0.94
N LEU A 25 10.74 0.46 1.63
CA LEU A 25 10.22 -0.28 2.79
C LEU A 25 9.78 0.65 3.92
N ARG A 26 10.49 1.77 4.14
CA ARG A 26 10.10 2.78 5.13
C ARG A 26 8.79 3.47 4.73
N ALA A 27 8.68 3.93 3.49
CA ALA A 27 7.46 4.57 2.98
C ALA A 27 6.27 3.61 3.02
N PHE A 28 6.48 2.37 2.59
CA PHE A 28 5.48 1.31 2.59
C PHE A 28 4.95 1.00 3.99
N ASN A 29 5.83 0.95 5.00
CA ASN A 29 5.45 0.69 6.38
C ASN A 29 4.68 1.86 7.04
N GLU A 30 4.88 3.08 6.57
CA GLU A 30 4.17 4.26 7.08
C GLU A 30 2.82 4.49 6.38
N MET A 31 2.62 3.89 5.21
CA MET A 31 1.39 4.04 4.45
C MET A 31 0.31 3.11 5.00
N PRO A 32 -0.97 3.53 5.06
CA PRO A 32 -2.04 2.59 5.31
C PRO A 32 -2.22 1.63 4.14
N HIS A 33 -2.35 0.35 4.47
CA HIS A 33 -2.63 -0.69 3.50
C HIS A 33 -4.14 -0.75 3.24
N VAL A 34 -4.55 -0.03 2.20
CA VAL A 34 -5.93 0.03 1.68
C VAL A 34 -5.99 -0.48 0.25
N TYR A 35 -7.20 -0.80 -0.22
CA TYR A 35 -7.43 -1.11 -1.62
C TYR A 35 -7.46 0.19 -2.44
N TRP A 36 -6.60 0.28 -3.44
CA TRP A 36 -6.57 1.40 -4.38
C TRP A 36 -7.16 0.99 -5.72
N ASP A 37 -7.88 1.91 -6.36
CA ASP A 37 -8.28 1.77 -7.75
C ASP A 37 -7.06 2.00 -8.65
N VAL A 38 -6.55 0.91 -9.24
CA VAL A 38 -5.38 0.91 -10.11
C VAL A 38 -5.55 1.87 -11.28
N GLU A 39 -6.76 2.00 -11.83
CA GLU A 39 -7.01 2.89 -12.98
C GLU A 39 -6.90 4.37 -12.61
N LEU A 40 -7.20 4.72 -11.35
CA LEU A 40 -7.08 6.09 -10.86
C LEU A 40 -5.65 6.45 -10.44
N ILE A 41 -4.89 5.47 -9.93
CA ILE A 41 -3.53 5.72 -9.42
C ILE A 41 -2.42 5.50 -10.45
N LYS A 42 -2.71 4.90 -11.61
CA LYS A 42 -1.69 4.63 -12.64
C LYS A 42 -0.98 5.86 -13.18
N ASP A 43 -1.68 6.99 -13.20
CA ASP A 43 -1.18 8.27 -13.69
C ASP A 43 -0.61 9.14 -12.56
N VAL A 44 -0.63 8.64 -11.31
CA VAL A 44 -0.11 9.35 -10.15
C VAL A 44 1.38 9.04 -9.99
N PRO A 45 2.25 10.07 -9.94
CA PRO A 45 3.67 9.87 -9.75
C PRO A 45 3.98 9.14 -8.44
N ASP A 46 4.72 8.04 -8.53
CA ASP A 46 5.18 7.29 -7.36
C ASP A 46 6.69 7.01 -7.47
N PRO A 47 7.53 8.04 -7.25
CA PRO A 47 8.97 7.95 -7.50
C PRO A 47 9.66 6.94 -6.59
N ILE A 48 9.12 6.67 -5.40
CA ILE A 48 9.70 5.72 -4.44
C ILE A 48 9.49 4.27 -4.91
N ARG A 49 8.28 3.94 -5.37
CA ARG A 49 7.97 2.63 -5.98
C ARG A 49 8.68 2.43 -7.31
N GLU A 50 8.69 3.46 -8.16
CA GLU A 50 9.33 3.40 -9.48
C GLU A 50 10.84 3.21 -9.37
N ALA A 51 11.49 3.82 -8.37
CA ALA A 51 12.92 3.66 -8.12
C ALA A 51 13.34 2.21 -7.80
N VAL A 52 12.40 1.37 -7.34
CA VAL A 52 12.63 -0.05 -7.06
C VAL A 52 12.06 -0.97 -8.14
N GLY A 53 11.50 -0.41 -9.21
CA GLY A 53 10.98 -1.15 -10.37
C GLY A 53 9.74 -1.98 -10.07
N LEU A 54 9.00 -1.69 -8.99
CA LEU A 54 7.79 -2.43 -8.63
C LEU A 54 6.59 -1.96 -9.47
N PRO A 55 5.73 -2.87 -9.97
CA PRO A 55 4.43 -2.50 -10.52
C PRO A 55 3.51 -1.97 -9.40
N LEU A 56 2.32 -1.46 -9.74
CA LEU A 56 1.32 -1.06 -8.73
C LEU A 56 0.77 -2.26 -7.94
N GLY A 57 0.79 -3.45 -8.56
CA GLY A 57 0.25 -4.67 -7.97
C GLY A 57 -1.28 -4.73 -8.03
N GLU A 58 -1.83 -5.86 -7.57
CA GLU A 58 -3.27 -6.04 -7.50
C GLU A 58 -3.89 -5.05 -6.51
N ASN A 59 -4.95 -4.35 -6.93
CA ASN A 59 -5.60 -3.29 -6.13
C ASN A 59 -4.63 -2.22 -5.61
N GLY A 60 -3.55 -1.93 -6.36
CA GLY A 60 -2.56 -0.91 -6.00
C GLY A 60 -1.79 -1.20 -4.72
N CYS A 61 -1.62 -2.48 -4.37
CA CYS A 61 -1.02 -2.90 -3.11
C CYS A 61 0.43 -2.45 -2.89
N TYR A 62 1.16 -2.05 -3.94
CA TYR A 62 2.54 -1.55 -3.86
C TYR A 62 2.66 -0.04 -4.05
N PHE A 63 1.54 0.67 -4.17
CA PHE A 63 1.55 2.12 -4.25
C PHE A 63 2.15 2.70 -2.96
N THR A 64 3.02 3.71 -3.08
CA THR A 64 3.58 4.44 -1.93
C THR A 64 3.39 5.95 -2.05
N GLY A 65 2.70 6.40 -3.10
CA GLY A 65 2.48 7.81 -3.40
C GLY A 65 1.78 8.58 -2.27
N GLU A 66 1.80 9.92 -2.35
CA GLU A 66 1.35 10.83 -1.28
C GLU A 66 -0.14 10.77 -0.90
N GLY A 67 -0.92 9.85 -1.50
CA GLY A 67 -2.38 9.80 -1.47
C GLY A 67 -3.01 9.70 -0.08
N PHE A 68 -2.26 9.32 0.97
CA PHE A 68 -2.77 9.31 2.34
C PHE A 68 -2.26 10.43 3.25
N ARG A 69 -1.14 11.08 2.91
CA ARG A 69 -0.59 12.18 3.74
C ARG A 69 -1.32 13.50 3.50
N SER A 70 -1.94 13.68 2.33
CA SER A 70 -2.85 14.79 2.06
C SER A 70 -4.25 14.45 2.61
N ARG A 71 -4.58 15.10 3.72
CA ARG A 71 -5.60 14.65 4.69
C ARG A 71 -7.08 14.65 4.22
N TYR A 72 -7.42 15.02 2.97
CA TYR A 72 -8.83 15.25 2.61
C TYR A 72 -9.30 14.98 1.15
N SER A 73 -8.53 14.41 0.20
CA SER A 73 -9.01 14.47 -1.20
C SER A 73 -8.43 13.48 -2.24
N PHE A 74 -7.93 12.29 -1.87
CA PHE A 74 -7.66 11.28 -2.91
C PHE A 74 -8.80 10.26 -3.01
N THR A 75 -9.67 10.47 -4.00
CA THR A 75 -10.86 9.67 -4.34
C THR A 75 -10.53 8.25 -4.86
N GLY A 76 -9.25 7.87 -4.89
CA GLY A 76 -8.78 6.58 -5.41
C GLY A 76 -8.78 5.43 -4.40
N CYS A 77 -8.98 5.69 -3.11
CA CYS A 77 -9.14 4.64 -2.11
C CYS A 77 -10.55 4.04 -2.23
N VAL A 78 -10.62 2.76 -2.60
CA VAL A 78 -11.89 2.07 -2.77
C VAL A 78 -12.24 1.37 -1.47
N TYR A 79 -13.20 1.92 -0.73
CA TYR A 79 -13.93 1.10 0.24
C TYR A 79 -14.79 0.11 -0.54
N ARG A 80 -14.22 -1.04 -0.92
CA ARG A 80 -15.04 -2.23 -1.14
C ARG A 80 -15.56 -2.60 0.25
N GLY A 81 -16.75 -2.10 0.60
CA GLY A 81 -17.48 -2.64 1.72
C GLY A 81 -17.44 -4.16 1.63
N ALA A 82 -17.35 -4.86 2.77
CA ALA A 82 -17.70 -6.28 2.77
C ALA A 82 -19.01 -6.43 1.96
N PRO A 83 -19.15 -7.45 1.10
CA PRO A 83 -20.44 -7.67 0.44
C PRO A 83 -21.48 -7.60 1.53
N ASP A 84 -22.43 -6.66 1.40
CA ASP A 84 -23.47 -6.43 2.40
C ASP A 84 -23.99 -7.81 2.81
N PRO A 85 -23.82 -8.25 4.08
CA PRO A 85 -24.40 -9.50 4.51
C PRO A 85 -25.90 -9.27 4.40
N GLY A 86 -26.48 -9.75 3.30
CA GLY A 86 -27.76 -9.29 2.81
C GLY A 86 -28.78 -9.14 3.93
N TYR A 87 -29.37 -7.95 4.02
CA TYR A 87 -30.68 -7.82 4.63
C TYR A 87 -31.68 -8.56 3.73
N LEU A 88 -31.82 -9.87 3.99
CA LEU A 88 -32.98 -10.68 3.66
C LEU A 88 -33.74 -10.97 4.96
#